data_AF-A0A7C7HQX2-F1
#
_entry.id   AF-A0A7C7HQX2-F1
#
_cell.length_a   1.000
_cell.length_b   1.000
_cell.length_c   1.000
_cell.angle_alpha   90.00
_cell.angle_beta   90.00
_cell.angle_gamma   90.00
#
_symmetry.space_group_name_H-M   'P 1'
#
loop_
_entity.id
_entity.type
_entity.pdbx_description
1 polymer ?
#
loop_
_entity_poly.entity_id
_entity_poly.type
_entity_poly.pdbx_seq_one_letter_code
_entity_poly.pdbx_strand_id
1 'polypeptide(L)' 'MALTLQEKLLSGQVIVLDGATGTEIARLGGEMHSAAWCAVANKTHPDMVRQIHEDYVQAGADVITT' A
#
# COMPACT_ATOMS: atom_id res chain seq x y z
N MET A 1 2.18 14.93 -17.53
CA MET A 1 2.76 13.63 -17.14
C MET A 1 3.09 13.70 -15.65
N ALA A 2 2.86 12.63 -14.90
CA ALA A 2 3.36 12.55 -13.53
C ALA A 2 4.89 12.49 -13.53
N LEU A 3 5.54 13.14 -12.56
CA LEU A 3 6.98 13.04 -12.37
C LEU A 3 7.36 11.63 -11.91
N THR A 4 8.47 11.13 -12.42
CA THR A 4 9.13 9.92 -11.93
C THR A 4 9.66 10.15 -10.50
N LEU A 5 9.92 9.05 -9.78
CA LEU A 5 10.52 9.12 -8.45
C LEU A 5 11.88 9.83 -8.47
N GLN A 6 12.69 9.60 -9.51
CA GLN A 6 13.99 10.24 -9.68
C GLN A 6 13.86 11.77 -9.84
N GLU A 7 12.90 12.26 -10.61
CA GLU A 7 12.66 13.70 -10.79
C GLU A 7 12.20 14.37 -9.49
N LYS A 8 11.34 13.70 -8.71
CA LYS A 8 10.92 14.19 -7.39
C LYS A 8 12.10 14.30 -6.42
N LEU A 9 12.95 13.27 -6.36
CA LEU A 9 14.17 13.28 -5.54
C LEU A 9 15.13 14.40 -5.95
N LEU A 10 15.42 14.53 -7.25
CA LEU A 10 16.35 15.55 -7.76
C LEU A 10 15.84 16.98 -7.54
N SER A 11 14.53 17.19 -7.49
CA SER A 11 13.93 18.49 -7.21
C SER A 11 13.74 18.79 -5.72
N GLY A 12 14.15 17.89 -4.82
CA GLY A 12 14.00 18.06 -3.37
C GLY A 12 12.55 18.01 -2.89
N GLN A 13 11.64 17.43 -3.68
CA GLN A 13 10.25 17.22 -3.24
C GLN A 13 10.19 16.16 -2.15
N VAL A 14 9.23 16.32 -1.23
CA VAL A 14 8.88 15.27 -0.28
C VAL A 14 8.18 14.16 -1.05
N ILE A 15 8.58 12.92 -0.79
CA ILE A 15 7.96 11.71 -1.32
C ILE A 15 7.29 10.99 -0.17
N VAL A 16 6.00 10.71 -0.32
CA VAL A 16 5.17 10.05 0.69
C VAL A 16 5.07 8.56 0.37
N LEU A 17 5.51 7.70 1.30
CA LEU A 17 5.29 6.25 1.21
C LEU A 17 3.90 5.90 1.75
N ASP A 18 3.38 4.74 1.38
CA ASP A 18 2.15 4.20 1.94
C ASP A 18 2.28 3.79 3.41
N GLY A 19 1.12 3.48 4.01
CA GLY A 19 1.02 3.08 5.41
C GLY A 19 1.02 1.56 5.62
N ALA A 20 0.63 1.13 6.82
CA ALA A 20 0.69 -0.26 7.22
C ALA A 20 -0.45 -1.11 6.62
N THR A 21 -0.25 -1.65 5.41
CA THR A 21 -1.21 -2.53 4.70
C THR A 21 -1.70 -3.70 5.54
N GLY A 22 -0.81 -4.38 6.28
CA GLY A 22 -1.21 -5.50 7.15
C GLY A 22 -2.14 -5.10 8.30
N THR A 23 -2.01 -3.87 8.81
CA THR A 23 -2.92 -3.35 9.85
C THR A 23 -4.30 -3.10 9.28
N GLU A 24 -4.37 -2.55 8.07
CA GLU A 24 -5.65 -2.30 7.38
C GLU A 24 -6.34 -3.59 6.96
N ILE A 25 -5.59 -4.61 6.50
CA ILE A 25 -6.13 -5.95 6.25
C ILE A 25 -6.79 -6.51 7.52
N ALA A 26 -6.09 -6.46 8.66
CA ALA A 26 -6.67 -6.93 9.92
C ALA A 26 -7.91 -6.10 10.35
N ARG A 27 -7.86 -4.77 10.18
CA ARG A 27 -8.98 -3.86 10.50
C ARG A 27 -10.23 -4.15 9.67
N LEU A 28 -10.07 -4.54 8.41
CA LEU A 28 -11.16 -4.89 7.49
C LEU A 28 -11.60 -6.36 7.59
N GLY A 29 -11.05 -7.12 8.54
CA GLY A 29 -11.42 -8.52 8.77
C GLY A 29 -10.76 -9.51 7.80
N GLY A 30 -9.66 -9.12 7.14
CA GLY A 30 -8.87 -9.99 6.30
C GLY A 30 -8.14 -11.09 7.11
N GLU A 31 -7.80 -12.17 6.41
CA GLU A 31 -7.18 -13.35 7.01
C GLU A 31 -5.75 -13.05 7.53
N MET A 32 -5.50 -13.42 8.79
CA MET A 32 -4.18 -13.33 9.41
C MET A 32 -3.64 -14.73 9.68
N HIS A 33 -2.74 -15.18 8.81
CA HIS A 33 -2.13 -16.51 8.91
C HIS A 33 -0.94 -16.51 9.89
N SER A 34 -0.75 -17.60 10.63
CA SER A 34 0.30 -17.70 11.66
C SER A 34 1.73 -17.58 11.12
N ALA A 35 1.98 -18.08 9.90
CA ALA A 35 3.31 -18.08 9.27
C ALA A 35 3.49 -17.01 8.18
N ALA A 36 2.39 -16.53 7.59
CA ALA A 36 2.42 -15.63 6.43
C ALA A 36 1.76 -14.28 6.74
N TRP A 37 1.30 -14.09 7.97
CA TRP A 37 0.61 -12.88 8.43
C TRP A 37 -0.52 -12.49 7.47
N CYS A 38 -0.56 -11.22 7.06
CA CYS A 38 -1.56 -10.70 6.13
C CYS A 38 -1.31 -11.08 4.66
N ALA A 39 -0.15 -11.65 4.31
CA ALA A 39 0.23 -11.89 2.91
C ALA A 39 -0.67 -12.91 2.20
N VAL A 40 -1.38 -13.76 2.95
CA VAL A 40 -2.40 -14.68 2.39
C VAL A 40 -3.54 -13.92 1.70
N ALA A 41 -3.86 -12.70 2.16
CA ALA A 41 -4.90 -11.86 1.58
C ALA A 41 -4.63 -11.50 0.11
N ASN A 42 -3.36 -11.46 -0.33
CA ASN A 42 -3.01 -11.25 -1.73
C ASN A 42 -3.63 -12.32 -2.65
N LYS A 43 -3.83 -13.54 -2.13
CA LYS A 43 -4.44 -14.66 -2.87
C LYS A 43 -5.92 -14.82 -2.54
N THR A 44 -6.30 -14.68 -1.27
CA THR A 44 -7.67 -14.98 -0.82
C THR A 44 -8.63 -13.80 -0.98
N HIS A 45 -8.12 -12.57 -0.89
CA HIS A 45 -8.91 -11.32 -0.95
C HIS A 45 -8.18 -10.22 -1.75
N PRO A 46 -7.79 -10.46 -3.02
CA PRO A 46 -6.98 -9.52 -3.80
C PRO A 46 -7.64 -8.16 -4.00
N ASP A 47 -8.97 -8.11 -4.06
CA ASP A 47 -9.70 -6.85 -4.20
C ASP A 47 -9.66 -6.00 -2.92
N MET A 48 -9.61 -6.63 -1.74
CA MET A 48 -9.39 -5.92 -0.47
C MET A 48 -7.99 -5.28 -0.45
N VAL A 49 -6.96 -6.04 -0.85
CA VAL A 49 -5.59 -5.53 -0.90
C VAL A 49 -5.49 -4.36 -1.89
N ARG A 50 -6.10 -4.50 -3.08
CA ARG A 50 -6.17 -3.42 -4.06
C ARG A 50 -6.84 -2.18 -3.48
N GLN A 51 -7.99 -2.33 -2.83
CA GLN A 51 -8.71 -1.20 -2.24
C GLN A 51 -7.85 -0.46 -1.21
N ILE A 52 -7.12 -1.18 -0.35
CA ILE A 52 -6.23 -0.55 0.65
C ILE A 52 -5.12 0.26 -0.03
N HIS A 53 -4.50 -0.26 -1.09
CA HIS A 53 -3.51 0.51 -1.85
C HIS A 53 -4.12 1.71 -2.56
N GLU A 54 -5.32 1.57 -3.14
CA GLU A 54 -6.06 2.68 -3.73
C GLU A 54 -6.39 3.77 -2.70
N ASP A 55 -6.74 3.38 -1.47
CA ASP A 55 -6.99 4.31 -0.36
C ASP A 55 -5.72 5.09 0.00
N TYR A 56 -4.54 4.45 0.01
CA TYR A 56 -3.27 5.15 0.20
C TYR A 56 -2.92 6.09 -0.96
N VAL A 57 -3.20 5.70 -2.21
CA VAL A 57 -3.04 6.59 -3.37
C VAL A 57 -3.95 7.82 -3.23
N GLN A 58 -5.21 7.62 -2.83
CA GLN A 58 -6.16 8.72 -2.61
C GLN A 58 -5.75 9.61 -1.44
N ALA A 59 -5.10 9.06 -0.41
CA ALA A 59 -4.53 9.81 0.70
C ALA A 59 -3.27 10.61 0.33
N GLY A 60 -2.71 10.40 -0.87
CA GLY A 60 -1.56 11.13 -1.40
C GLY A 60 -0.23 10.37 -1.33
N ALA A 61 -0.25 9.05 -1.14
CA ALA A 61 0.96 8.25 -1.25
C ALA A 61 1.51 8.31 -2.69
N ASP A 62 2.80 8.59 -2.80
CA ASP A 62 3.54 8.58 -4.06
C ASP A 62 4.05 7.17 -4.42
N VAL A 63 4.18 6.30 -3.42
CA VAL A 63 4.76 4.96 -3.54
C VAL A 63 3.90 3.95 -2.79
N ILE A 64 3.63 2.83 -3.45
CA ILE A 64 3.00 1.65 -2.87
C ILE A 64 4.05 0.56 -2.64
N THR A 65 4.02 -0.08 -1.47
CA THR A 65 4.89 -1.21 -1.12
C THR A 65 4.15 -2.55 -1.28
N THR A 66 4.83 -3.54 -1.88
CA THR A 66 4.25 -4.86 -2.25
C THR A 66 4.99 -6.03 -1.65
#